data_AF-E1YAB0-F1
#
_entry.id   AF-E1YAB0-F1
#
_cell.length_a   1.000
_cell.length_b   1.000
_cell.length_c   1.000
_cell.angle_alpha   90.00
_cell.angle_beta   90.00
_cell.angle_gamma   90.00
#
_symmetry.space_group_name_H-M   'P 1'
#
loop_
_entity.id
_entity.type
_entity.pdbx_description
1 polymer ?
#
loop_
_entity_poly.entity_id
_entity_poly.type
_entity_poly.pdbx_seq_one_letter_code
_entity_poly.pdbx_strand_id
1 'polypeptide(L)'
;MESWRVFINNLEKSLNMLEKDIDEAAQMQDICTLEWCEATEHVIDEIGNSLFSISEPKWASQDDSNKIKVLKKRLHDLYAKYKATSAK
;
A
#
# COMPACT_ATOMS: atom_id res chain seq x y z
N MET A 1 -19.69 7.13 -10.79
CA MET A 1 -19.15 5.75 -10.94
C MET A 1 -17.68 5.76 -11.33
N GLU A 2 -17.29 6.49 -12.38
CA GLU A 2 -15.89 6.55 -12.84
C GLU A 2 -14.89 7.04 -11.77
N SER A 3 -15.21 8.12 -11.04
CA SER A 3 -14.36 8.65 -9.96
C SER A 3 -14.03 7.63 -8.86
N TRP A 4 -14.95 6.71 -8.54
CA TRP A 4 -14.71 5.66 -7.54
C TRP A 4 -13.72 4.60 -8.02
N ARG A 5 -13.88 4.16 -9.26
CA ARG A 5 -12.94 3.22 -9.89
C ARG A 5 -11.57 3.86 -10.08
N VAL A 6 -11.53 5.15 -10.44
CA VAL A 6 -10.27 5.92 -10.49
C VAL A 6 -9.61 5.96 -9.11
N PHE A 7 -10.37 6.21 -8.04
CA PHE A 7 -9.85 6.17 -6.68
C PHE A 7 -9.25 4.81 -6.30
N ILE A 8 -9.97 3.71 -6.53
CA ILE A 8 -9.47 2.35 -6.26
C ILE A 8 -8.22 2.05 -7.10
N ASN A 9 -8.21 2.43 -8.37
CA ASN A 9 -7.06 2.22 -9.25
C ASN A 9 -5.85 3.05 -8.82
N ASN A 10 -6.06 4.25 -8.26
CA ASN A 10 -4.97 5.06 -7.73
C ASN A 10 -4.38 4.42 -6.46
N LEU A 11 -5.20 3.85 -5.58
CA LEU A 11 -4.72 3.09 -4.42
C LEU A 11 -3.89 1.87 -4.83
N GLU A 12 -4.33 1.15 -5.85
CA GLU A 12 -3.56 0.04 -6.42
C GLU A 12 -2.21 0.51 -6.99
N LYS A 13 -2.19 1.64 -7.71
CA LYS A 13 -0.94 2.22 -8.21
C LYS A 13 0.00 2.61 -7.06
N SER A 14 -0.51 3.24 -6.00
CA SER A 14 0.29 3.57 -4.82
C SER A 14 0.90 2.35 -4.17
N LEU A 15 0.14 1.25 -4.04
CA LEU A 15 0.66 -0.02 -3.53
C LEU A 15 1.72 -0.63 -4.45
N ASN A 16 1.56 -0.55 -5.77
CA ASN A 16 2.56 -1.04 -6.71
C ASN A 16 3.87 -0.23 -6.65
N MET A 17 3.79 1.09 -6.42
CA MET A 17 4.98 1.92 -6.24
C MET A 17 5.68 1.58 -4.92
N LEU A 18 4.94 1.49 -3.82
CA LEU A 18 5.47 1.08 -2.52
C LEU A 18 6.14 -0.30 -2.57
N GLU A 19 5.51 -1.28 -3.23
CA GLU A 19 6.07 -2.61 -3.42
C GLU A 19 7.42 -2.57 -4.16
N LYS A 20 7.49 -1.78 -5.23
CA LYS A 20 8.72 -1.59 -5.99
C LYS A 20 9.82 -0.96 -5.13
N ASP A 21 9.50 0.07 -4.36
CA ASP A 21 10.48 0.77 -3.52
C ASP A 21 11.02 -0.14 -2.40
N ILE A 22 10.15 -0.95 -1.76
CA ILE A 22 10.56 -1.97 -0.78
C ILE A 22 11.46 -3.03 -1.42
N ASP A 23 11.20 -3.41 -2.67
CA ASP A 23 11.96 -4.43 -3.38
C ASP A 23 13.34 -3.93 -3.78
N GLU A 24 13.42 -2.72 -4.29
CA GLU A 24 14.69 -2.05 -4.58
C GLU A 24 15.53 -1.90 -3.31
N ALA A 25 14.92 -1.47 -2.20
CA ALA A 25 15.58 -1.40 -0.90
C ALA A 25 16.09 -2.76 -0.41
N ALA A 26 15.31 -3.83 -0.59
CA ALA A 26 15.71 -5.17 -0.18
C ALA A 26 16.92 -5.73 -0.95
N GLN A 27 17.21 -5.21 -2.15
CA GLN A 27 18.37 -5.59 -2.96
C GLN A 27 19.62 -4.75 -2.66
N MET A 28 19.49 -3.65 -1.93
CA MET A 28 20.60 -2.73 -1.67
C MET A 28 21.05 -2.84 -0.21
N GLN A 29 22.33 -3.15 0.01
CA GLN A 29 22.88 -3.39 1.36
C GLN A 29 22.83 -2.17 2.29
N ASP A 30 22.76 -0.95 1.74
CA ASP A 30 22.88 0.32 2.49
C ASP A 30 21.61 1.21 2.44
N ILE A 31 20.47 0.74 1.91
CA ILE A 31 19.30 1.62 1.70
C ILE A 31 18.44 1.88 2.94
N CYS A 32 18.36 0.99 3.94
CA CYS A 32 17.59 1.33 5.15
C CYS A 32 18.40 2.29 6.03
N THR A 33 18.59 3.50 5.54
CA THR A 33 18.89 4.66 6.35
C THR A 33 17.66 4.94 7.22
N LEU A 34 17.86 5.48 8.42
CA LEU A 34 16.78 5.84 9.34
C LEU A 34 15.68 6.64 8.63
N GLU A 35 16.07 7.58 7.76
CA GLU A 35 15.19 8.41 6.96
C GLU A 35 14.33 7.60 5.96
N TRP A 36 14.91 6.65 5.24
CA TRP A 36 14.14 5.81 4.33
C TRP A 36 13.14 4.94 5.08
N CYS A 37 13.55 4.36 6.21
CA CYS A 37 12.68 3.49 6.99
C CYS A 37 11.49 4.30 7.57
N GLU A 38 11.73 5.53 8.07
CA GLU A 38 10.68 6.45 8.56
C GLU A 38 9.74 6.92 7.45
N ALA A 39 10.28 7.37 6.31
CA ALA A 39 9.48 7.82 5.17
C ALA A 39 8.60 6.70 4.62
N THR A 40 9.15 5.49 4.50
CA THR A 40 8.42 4.31 4.00
C THR A 40 7.31 3.89 4.98
N GLU A 41 7.57 3.90 6.29
CA GLU A 41 6.54 3.61 7.30
C GLU A 41 5.40 4.63 7.23
N HIS A 42 5.72 5.92 7.05
CA HIS A 42 4.72 6.97 6.88
C HIS A 42 3.83 6.73 5.65
N VAL A 43 4.42 6.37 4.50
CA VAL A 43 3.65 6.04 3.28
C VAL A 43 2.74 4.83 3.50
N ILE A 44 3.22 3.79 4.19
CA ILE A 44 2.40 2.62 4.53
C ILE A 44 1.20 3.04 5.38
N ASP A 45 1.41 3.89 6.38
CA ASP A 45 0.35 4.39 7.26
C ASP A 45 -0.66 5.26 6.51
N GLU A 46 -0.23 6.15 5.61
CA GLU A 46 -1.13 6.97 4.79
C GLU A 46 -2.01 6.13 3.86
N ILE A 47 -1.42 5.13 3.19
CA ILE A 47 -2.16 4.19 2.34
C ILE A 47 -3.12 3.36 3.20
N GLY A 48 -2.69 2.93 4.38
CA GLY A 48 -3.50 2.22 5.36
C GLY A 48 -4.71 3.03 5.80
N ASN A 49 -4.49 4.26 6.25
CA ASN A 49 -5.55 5.17 6.64
C ASN A 49 -6.55 5.38 5.50
N SER A 50 -6.05 5.55 4.26
CA SER A 50 -6.90 5.70 3.07
C SER A 50 -7.73 4.45 2.78
N LEU A 51 -7.14 3.23 2.86
CA LEU A 51 -7.81 1.97 2.56
C LEU A 51 -8.80 1.51 3.64
N PHE A 52 -8.44 1.67 4.91
CA PHE A 52 -9.25 1.19 6.04
C PHE A 52 -10.36 2.17 6.43
N SER A 53 -10.23 3.45 6.07
CA SER A 53 -11.29 4.45 6.25
C SER A 53 -12.30 4.51 5.09
N ILE A 54 -12.13 3.67 4.07
CA ILE A 54 -13.05 3.63 2.92
C ILE A 54 -14.46 3.28 3.40
N SER A 55 -15.39 4.21 3.14
CA SER A 55 -16.82 3.96 3.23
C SER A 55 -17.35 3.68 1.83
N GLU A 56 -17.65 2.41 1.53
CA GLU A 56 -18.09 2.01 0.20
C GLU A 56 -19.47 2.60 -0.14
N PRO A 57 -19.63 3.27 -1.30
CA PRO A 57 -20.93 3.78 -1.71
C PRO A 57 -21.90 2.63 -2.02
N LYS A 58 -23.19 2.82 -1.74
CA LYS A 58 -24.24 1.79 -1.94
C LYS A 58 -24.35 1.24 -3.36
N TRP A 59 -23.86 1.98 -4.35
CA TRP A 59 -23.86 1.61 -5.77
C TRP A 59 -22.54 0.97 -6.23
N ALA A 60 -21.56 0.78 -5.34
CA ALA A 60 -20.33 0.08 -5.66
C ALA A 60 -20.62 -1.36 -6.07
N SER A 61 -19.86 -1.85 -7.05
CA SER A 61 -19.99 -3.22 -7.51
C SER A 61 -19.29 -4.19 -6.56
N GLN A 62 -19.71 -5.46 -6.57
CA GLN A 62 -19.05 -6.51 -5.78
C GLN A 62 -17.57 -6.67 -6.15
N ASP A 63 -17.21 -6.42 -7.42
CA ASP A 63 -15.84 -6.45 -7.90
C ASP A 63 -15.00 -5.33 -7.27
N ASP A 64 -15.55 -4.12 -7.14
CA ASP A 64 -14.88 -3.01 -6.46
C ASP A 64 -14.62 -3.36 -4.98
N SER A 65 -15.62 -3.94 -4.29
CA SER A 65 -15.49 -4.39 -2.90
C SER A 65 -14.44 -5.49 -2.75
N ASN A 66 -14.41 -6.45 -3.67
CA ASN A 66 -13.42 -7.52 -3.69
C ASN A 66 -12.01 -6.96 -3.92
N LYS A 67 -11.87 -5.99 -4.83
CA LYS A 67 -10.60 -5.31 -5.09
C LYS A 67 -10.09 -4.61 -3.84
N ILE A 68 -10.94 -3.86 -3.12
CA ILE A 68 -10.55 -3.21 -1.85
C ILE A 68 -10.05 -4.24 -0.82
N LYS A 69 -10.72 -5.39 -0.68
CA LYS A 69 -10.26 -6.47 0.22
C LYS A 69 -8.88 -7.00 -0.16
N VAL A 70 -8.63 -7.19 -1.46
CA VAL A 70 -7.32 -7.59 -1.97
C VAL A 70 -6.27 -6.54 -1.66
N LEU A 71 -6.56 -5.26 -1.89
CA LEU A 71 -5.62 -4.16 -1.59
C LEU A 71 -5.30 -4.06 -0.11
N LYS A 72 -6.29 -4.22 0.79
CA LYS A 72 -6.07 -4.28 2.25
C LYS A 72 -5.13 -5.41 2.64
N LYS A 73 -5.33 -6.61 2.08
CA LYS A 73 -4.43 -7.75 2.31
C LYS A 73 -3.02 -7.47 1.80
N ARG A 74 -2.89 -6.93 0.57
CA ARG A 74 -1.60 -6.58 -0.02
C ARG A 74 -0.83 -5.58 0.84
N LEU A 75 -1.49 -4.56 1.40
CA LEU A 75 -0.84 -3.61 2.29
C LEU A 75 -0.25 -4.31 3.54
N HIS A 76 -0.99 -5.23 4.16
CA HIS A 76 -0.48 -6.02 5.27
C HIS A 76 0.75 -6.85 4.88
N ASP A 77 0.72 -7.50 3.71
CA ASP A 77 1.84 -8.29 3.20
C ASP A 77 3.07 -7.40 2.94
N LEU A 78 2.87 -6.19 2.39
CA LEU A 78 3.92 -5.20 2.18
C LEU A 78 4.50 -4.66 3.48
N TYR A 79 3.67 -4.41 4.50
CA TYR A 79 4.17 -4.00 5.81
C TYR A 79 5.06 -5.08 6.44
N ALA A 80 4.68 -6.35 6.33
CA ALA A 80 5.51 -7.46 6.79
C ALA A 80 6.85 -7.54 6.03
N LYS A 81 6.81 -7.35 4.70
CA LYS A 81 8.01 -7.30 3.85
C LYS A 81 8.92 -6.14 4.23
N TYR A 82 8.36 -4.94 4.41
CA TYR A 82 9.07 -3.76 4.88
C TYR A 82 9.78 -4.03 6.23
N LYS A 83 9.07 -4.57 7.22
CA LYS A 83 9.67 -4.89 8.53
C LYS A 83 10.79 -5.93 8.43
N ALA A 84 10.70 -6.88 7.50
CA ALA A 84 11.77 -7.85 7.25
C ALA A 84 12.99 -7.21 6.56
N THR A 85 12.77 -6.20 5.71
CA THR A 85 13.84 -5.41 5.08
C THR A 85 14.50 -4.45 6.06
N SER A 86 13.72 -3.78 6.93
CA SER A 86 14.22 -2.79 7.89
C SER A 86 14.89 -3.39 9.12
N ALA A 87 14.74 -4.70 9.35
CA ALA A 87 15.39 -5.42 10.44
C ALA A 87 16.77 -5.99 10.07
N LYS A 88 17.21 -5.82 8.81
CA LYS A 88 18.55 -6.19 8.34
C LYS A 88 19.54 -5.08 8.60
#